data_AF-A0A972UMT8-F1
#
_entry.id   AF-A0A972UMT8-F1
#
_cell.length_a   1.000
_cell.length_b   1.000
_cell.length_c   1.000
_cell.angle_alpha   90.00
_cell.angle_beta   90.00
_cell.angle_gamma   90.00
#
_symmetry.space_group_name_H-M   'P 1'
#
loop_
_entity.id
_entity.type
_entity.pdbx_description
1 polymer ?
#
loop_
_entity_poly.entity_id
_entity_poly.type
_entity_poly.pdbx_seq_one_letter_code
_entity_poly.pdbx_strand_id
1 'polypeptide(L)'
;VGGRYSDDWHVAHMKNPRSLVPESIMPGYPFLAKTPLKYDDIAAHLAANRTVGVPYTDAMIAKAVSDVRTQTDPDSDDGNAFMARYPKAQQRDFDANPKMVSELDALIAYMQMLGTLVDFSGYKADSPENRR
;
A
#
# COMPACT_ATOMS: atom_id res chain seq x y z
N VAL A 1 5.73 -5.09 -7.30
CA VAL A 1 4.79 -5.70 -6.33
C VAL A 1 5.59 -6.27 -5.19
N GLY A 2 5.29 -5.84 -3.98
CA GLY A 2 6.33 -5.54 -2.99
C GLY A 2 7.29 -4.47 -3.54
N GLY A 3 8.51 -4.42 -3.01
CA GLY A 3 9.58 -3.53 -3.47
C GLY A 3 10.25 -3.88 -4.80
N ARG A 4 9.65 -4.73 -5.65
CA ARG A 4 10.25 -5.12 -6.95
C ARG A 4 10.30 -3.99 -7.97
N TYR A 5 9.32 -3.07 -7.93
CA TYR A 5 9.24 -1.91 -8.81
C TYR A 5 9.05 -0.66 -7.96
N SER A 6 9.58 0.47 -8.42
CA SER A 6 9.40 1.75 -7.74
C SER A 6 7.95 2.22 -7.79
N ASP A 7 7.60 3.15 -6.91
CA ASP A 7 6.30 3.79 -6.91
C ASP A 7 6.08 4.55 -8.23
N ASP A 8 7.09 5.28 -8.73
CA ASP A 8 7.06 5.92 -10.05
C ASP A 8 6.75 4.94 -11.20
N TRP A 9 7.35 3.75 -11.16
CA TRP A 9 7.06 2.72 -12.15
C TRP A 9 5.60 2.28 -12.03
N HIS A 10 5.10 2.07 -10.82
CA HIS A 10 3.71 1.73 -10.57
C HIS A 10 2.76 2.85 -11.05
N VAL A 11 3.04 4.13 -10.77
CA VAL A 11 2.29 5.28 -11.25
C VAL A 11 2.22 5.30 -12.77
N ALA A 12 3.39 5.22 -13.43
CA ALA A 12 3.46 5.26 -14.89
C ALA A 12 2.78 4.05 -15.53
N HIS A 13 2.95 2.86 -14.95
CA HIS A 13 2.29 1.64 -15.39
C HIS A 13 0.78 1.74 -15.24
N MET A 14 0.25 2.20 -14.10
CA MET A 14 -1.20 2.38 -13.92
C MET A 14 -1.78 3.43 -14.88
N LYS A 15 -1.04 4.50 -15.19
CA LYS A 15 -1.48 5.53 -16.16
C LYS A 15 -1.53 4.98 -17.59
N ASN A 16 -0.46 4.32 -18.04
CA ASN A 16 -0.38 3.74 -19.37
C ASN A 16 0.54 2.51 -19.38
N PRO A 17 0.02 1.29 -19.19
CA PRO A 17 0.84 0.09 -19.12
C PRO A 17 1.70 -0.13 -20.38
N ARG A 18 1.16 0.23 -21.55
CA ARG A 18 1.82 0.02 -22.85
C ARG A 18 2.99 0.97 -23.11
N SER A 19 3.15 2.06 -22.34
CA SER A 19 4.36 2.91 -22.47
C SER A 19 5.59 2.31 -21.79
N LEU A 20 5.41 1.41 -20.82
CA LEU A 20 6.52 0.72 -20.13
C LEU A 20 6.68 -0.71 -20.62
N VAL A 21 5.58 -1.38 -20.93
CA VAL A 21 5.54 -2.76 -21.40
C VAL A 21 4.66 -2.80 -22.65
N PRO A 22 5.21 -2.69 -23.88
CA PRO A 22 4.44 -2.55 -25.12
C PRO A 22 3.39 -3.65 -25.33
N GLU A 23 3.71 -4.87 -24.93
CA GLU A 23 2.84 -6.06 -25.05
C GLU A 23 1.80 -6.19 -23.92
N SER A 24 1.70 -5.20 -23.03
CA SER A 24 0.77 -5.27 -21.90
C SER A 24 -0.68 -5.21 -22.38
N ILE A 25 -1.46 -6.23 -22.02
CA ILE A 25 -2.91 -6.27 -22.23
C ILE A 25 -3.69 -5.54 -21.12
N MET A 26 -2.99 -5.05 -20.09
CA MET A 26 -3.63 -4.36 -18.96
C MET A 26 -4.28 -3.05 -19.44
N PRO A 27 -5.55 -2.79 -19.08
CA PRO A 27 -6.17 -1.48 -19.28
C PRO A 27 -5.40 -0.37 -18.55
N GLY A 28 -5.45 0.86 -19.05
CA GLY A 28 -4.93 2.01 -18.32
C GLY A 28 -5.96 2.49 -17.30
N TYR A 29 -5.50 2.88 -16.11
CA TYR A 29 -6.30 3.42 -15.01
C TYR A 29 -5.85 4.84 -14.60
N PRO A 30 -5.69 5.79 -15.53
CA PRO A 30 -5.22 7.14 -15.20
C PRO A 30 -6.20 7.93 -14.32
N PHE A 31 -7.44 7.48 -14.18
CA PHE A 31 -8.45 8.11 -13.33
C PHE A 31 -8.11 7.98 -11.85
N LEU A 32 -7.40 6.92 -11.42
CA LEU A 32 -7.04 6.72 -10.00
C LEU A 32 -6.21 7.87 -9.44
N ALA A 33 -5.35 8.48 -10.26
CA ALA A 33 -4.53 9.64 -9.88
C ALA A 33 -5.35 10.94 -9.76
N LYS A 34 -6.61 10.95 -10.24
CA LYS A 34 -7.49 12.12 -10.28
C LYS A 34 -8.64 12.02 -9.28
N THR A 35 -8.91 10.82 -8.77
CA THR A 35 -10.00 10.58 -7.83
C THR A 35 -9.47 10.68 -6.40
N PRO A 36 -10.02 11.57 -5.56
CA PRO A 36 -9.73 11.58 -4.13
C PRO A 36 -10.18 10.27 -3.47
N LEU A 37 -9.33 9.71 -2.61
CA LEU A 37 -9.70 8.56 -1.81
C LEU A 37 -10.82 8.94 -0.84
N LYS A 38 -11.87 8.11 -0.78
CA LYS A 38 -12.89 8.21 0.27
C LYS A 38 -12.50 7.29 1.41
N TYR A 39 -12.14 7.86 2.55
CA TYR A 39 -11.64 7.11 3.71
C TYR A 39 -12.30 7.55 5.03
N ASP A 40 -13.42 8.26 4.97
CA ASP A 40 -14.13 8.73 6.17
C ASP A 40 -14.68 7.58 7.03
N ASP A 41 -14.90 6.40 6.42
CA ASP A 41 -15.41 5.18 7.05
C ASP A 41 -14.32 4.14 7.36
N ILE A 42 -13.03 4.46 7.17
CA ILE A 42 -11.95 3.48 7.33
C ILE A 42 -11.90 2.88 8.75
N ALA A 43 -12.26 3.66 9.77
CA ALA A 43 -12.36 3.17 11.15
C ALA A 43 -13.40 2.05 11.29
N ALA A 44 -14.53 2.15 10.58
CA ALA A 44 -15.56 1.12 10.55
C ALA A 44 -15.05 -0.15 9.83
N HIS A 45 -14.27 -0.01 8.76
CA HIS A 45 -13.61 -1.14 8.11
C HIS A 45 -12.63 -1.86 9.04
N LEU A 46 -11.80 -1.11 9.78
CA LEU A 46 -10.88 -1.71 10.75
C LEU A 46 -11.63 -2.44 11.87
N ALA A 47 -12.72 -1.85 12.37
CA ALA A 47 -13.56 -2.47 13.39
C ALA A 47 -14.24 -3.75 12.88
N ALA A 48 -14.77 -3.75 11.66
CA ALA A 48 -15.35 -4.94 11.03
C ALA A 48 -14.29 -6.04 10.81
N ASN A 49 -13.11 -5.67 10.32
CA ASN A 49 -11.98 -6.61 10.16
C ASN A 49 -11.53 -7.20 11.51
N ARG A 50 -11.58 -6.40 12.58
CA ARG A 50 -11.32 -6.87 13.94
C ARG A 50 -12.33 -7.93 14.39
N THR A 51 -13.61 -7.75 14.08
CA THR A 51 -14.65 -8.73 14.38
C THR A 51 -14.38 -10.08 13.73
N VAL A 52 -13.74 -10.12 12.56
CA VAL A 52 -13.37 -11.36 11.86
C VAL A 52 -11.95 -11.86 12.16
N GLY A 53 -11.27 -11.27 13.15
CA GLY A 53 -10.01 -11.79 13.70
C GLY A 53 -8.73 -11.06 13.29
N VAL A 54 -8.81 -9.98 12.50
CA VAL A 54 -7.62 -9.14 12.23
C VAL A 54 -7.26 -8.35 13.50
N PRO A 55 -6.01 -8.39 13.99
CA PRO A 55 -5.65 -7.86 15.32
C PRO A 55 -5.50 -6.33 15.35
N TYR A 56 -6.49 -5.58 14.86
CA TYR A 56 -6.52 -4.12 15.02
C TYR A 56 -6.77 -3.72 16.48
N THR A 57 -5.97 -2.78 16.99
CA THR A 57 -6.13 -2.24 18.34
C THR A 57 -7.13 -1.08 18.38
N ASP A 58 -7.61 -0.71 19.57
CA ASP A 58 -8.46 0.48 19.72
C ASP A 58 -7.76 1.75 19.24
N ALA A 59 -6.45 1.86 19.47
CA ALA A 59 -5.64 2.98 19.00
C ALA A 59 -5.60 3.05 17.46
N MET A 60 -5.45 1.91 16.77
CA MET A 60 -5.49 1.83 15.31
C MET A 60 -6.85 2.27 14.76
N ILE A 61 -7.95 1.83 15.38
CA ILE A 61 -9.31 2.22 14.96
C ILE A 61 -9.55 3.72 15.21
N ALA A 62 -9.17 4.22 16.38
CA ALA A 62 -9.35 5.62 16.76
C ALA A 62 -8.51 6.59 15.90
N LYS A 63 -7.36 6.13 15.40
CA LYS A 63 -6.44 6.92 14.55
C LYS A 63 -6.57 6.64 13.06
N ALA A 64 -7.45 5.73 12.64
CA ALA A 64 -7.48 5.23 11.28
C ALA A 64 -7.54 6.32 10.19
N VAL A 65 -8.37 7.36 10.39
CA VAL A 65 -8.48 8.49 9.43
C VAL A 65 -7.19 9.33 9.37
N SER A 66 -6.58 9.63 10.52
CA SER A 66 -5.29 10.34 10.53
C SER A 66 -4.17 9.46 9.98
N ASP A 67 -4.23 8.16 10.22
CA ASP A 67 -3.21 7.19 9.80
C ASP A 67 -3.16 7.04 8.28
N VAL A 68 -4.31 7.12 7.58
CA VAL A 68 -4.33 7.21 6.12
C VAL A 68 -3.52 8.39 5.61
N ARG A 69 -3.69 9.57 6.23
CA ARG A 69 -2.97 10.79 5.83
C ARG A 69 -1.50 10.72 6.18
N THR A 70 -1.18 10.28 7.39
CA THR A 70 0.20 10.09 7.85
C THR A 70 0.94 9.12 6.95
N GLN A 71 0.31 8.01 6.54
CA GLN A 71 0.93 7.02 5.67
C GLN A 71 1.39 7.61 4.33
N THR A 72 0.64 8.54 3.77
CA THR A 72 0.95 9.19 2.48
C THR A 72 1.84 10.41 2.59
N ASP A 73 2.13 10.87 3.81
CA ASP A 73 2.89 12.09 4.07
C ASP A 73 4.24 11.74 4.71
N PRO A 74 5.37 11.81 3.96
CA PRO A 74 6.69 11.51 4.50
C PRO A 74 7.13 12.47 5.61
N ASP A 75 6.53 13.66 5.69
CA ASP A 75 6.90 14.72 6.62
C ASP A 75 5.90 14.84 7.79
N SER A 76 4.94 13.92 7.92
CA SER A 76 3.95 13.94 9.00
C SER A 76 4.59 13.78 10.38
N ASP A 77 4.27 14.71 11.29
CA ASP A 77 4.70 14.72 12.69
C ASP A 77 4.28 13.44 13.45
N ASP A 78 3.20 12.76 13.03
CA ASP A 78 2.71 11.55 13.67
C ASP A 78 3.39 10.27 13.15
N GLY A 79 4.38 10.38 12.26
CA GLY A 79 5.06 9.24 11.61
C GLY A 79 5.61 8.21 12.60
N ASN A 80 6.23 8.65 13.69
CA ASN A 80 6.73 7.74 14.73
C ASN A 80 5.61 6.96 15.43
N ALA A 81 4.51 7.62 15.76
CA ALA A 81 3.38 6.97 16.42
C ALA A 81 2.63 6.04 15.43
N PHE A 82 2.54 6.44 14.17
CA PHE A 82 2.03 5.60 13.09
C PHE A 82 2.87 4.32 12.94
N MET A 83 4.20 4.43 12.89
CA MET A 83 5.09 3.27 12.81
C MET A 83 5.04 2.40 14.07
N ALA A 84 4.80 2.97 15.25
CA ALA A 84 4.56 2.19 16.46
C ALA A 84 3.27 1.35 16.37
N ARG A 85 2.22 1.87 15.70
CA ARG A 85 0.99 1.10 15.41
C ARG A 85 1.25 0.07 14.30
N TYR A 86 1.93 0.46 13.22
CA TYR A 86 2.15 -0.38 12.05
C TYR A 86 3.64 -0.53 11.71
N PRO A 87 4.42 -1.33 12.46
CA PRO A 87 5.89 -1.37 12.31
C PRO A 87 6.40 -1.81 10.94
N LYS A 88 5.58 -2.50 10.16
CA LYS A 88 5.92 -3.00 8.82
C LYS A 88 5.28 -2.18 7.71
N ALA A 89 4.51 -1.14 8.03
CA ALA A 89 3.96 -0.24 7.04
C ALA A 89 5.07 0.59 6.38
N GLN A 90 4.73 1.21 5.26
CA GLN A 90 5.57 2.20 4.58
C GLN A 90 4.88 3.55 4.72
N GLN A 91 5.66 4.60 4.97
CA GLN A 91 5.21 5.98 5.02
C GLN A 91 5.99 6.78 3.97
N ARG A 92 5.31 7.31 2.95
CA ARG A 92 5.87 8.14 1.88
C ARG A 92 4.78 8.61 0.92
N ASP A 93 5.12 9.55 0.05
CA ASP A 93 4.31 9.92 -1.11
C ASP A 93 4.39 8.80 -2.17
N PHE A 94 3.25 8.13 -2.44
CA PHE A 94 3.21 6.95 -3.32
C PHE A 94 2.87 7.30 -4.77
N ASP A 95 2.21 8.43 -5.02
CA ASP A 95 1.78 8.83 -6.37
C ASP A 95 2.42 10.12 -6.91
N ALA A 96 3.31 10.72 -6.11
CA ALA A 96 4.01 11.99 -6.36
C ALA A 96 3.09 13.22 -6.39
N ASN A 97 1.95 13.16 -5.68
CA ASN A 97 0.98 14.24 -5.58
C ASN A 97 0.58 14.53 -4.12
N PRO A 98 1.39 15.30 -3.38
CA PRO A 98 1.15 15.57 -1.95
C PRO A 98 -0.08 16.45 -1.67
N LYS A 99 -0.79 16.92 -2.70
CA LYS A 99 -1.96 17.80 -2.55
C LYS A 99 -3.22 17.05 -2.15
N MET A 100 -3.25 15.73 -2.33
CA MET A 100 -4.42 14.90 -2.05
C MET A 100 -3.99 13.46 -1.79
N VAL A 101 -4.74 12.76 -0.95
CA VAL A 101 -4.69 11.30 -0.91
C VAL A 101 -5.55 10.77 -2.04
N SER A 102 -4.94 10.18 -3.07
CA SER A 102 -5.67 9.67 -4.24
C SER A 102 -6.02 8.18 -4.10
N GLU A 103 -6.92 7.69 -4.95
CA GLU A 103 -7.13 6.24 -5.08
C GLU A 103 -5.87 5.52 -5.58
N LEU A 104 -4.98 6.22 -6.31
CA LEU A 104 -3.72 5.67 -6.77
C LEU A 104 -2.73 5.46 -5.61
N ASP A 105 -2.66 6.38 -4.64
CA ASP A 105 -1.85 6.20 -3.43
C ASP A 105 -2.23 4.90 -2.72
N ALA A 106 -3.53 4.71 -2.46
CA ALA A 106 -4.04 3.53 -1.77
C ALA A 106 -3.68 2.24 -2.49
N LEU A 107 -3.79 2.22 -3.82
CA LEU A 107 -3.45 1.04 -4.62
C LEU A 107 -1.95 0.75 -4.60
N ILE A 108 -1.10 1.77 -4.70
CA ILE A 108 0.36 1.60 -4.69
C ILE A 108 0.84 1.18 -3.30
N ALA A 109 0.35 1.81 -2.23
CA ALA A 109 0.64 1.41 -0.86
C ALA A 109 0.27 -0.06 -0.61
N TYR A 110 -0.89 -0.52 -1.12
CA TYR A 110 -1.28 -1.93 -1.09
C TYR A 110 -0.31 -2.81 -1.88
N MET A 111 0.01 -2.46 -3.13
CA MET A 111 0.94 -3.22 -3.97
C MET A 111 2.33 -3.35 -3.36
N GLN A 112 2.81 -2.32 -2.65
CA GLN A 112 4.10 -2.31 -1.97
C GLN A 112 4.14 -3.19 -0.72
N MET A 113 2.98 -3.53 -0.14
CA MET A 113 2.88 -4.47 0.98
C MET A 113 2.85 -5.94 0.53
N LEU A 114 2.45 -6.22 -0.71
CA LEU A 114 2.28 -7.60 -1.18
C LEU A 114 3.59 -8.41 -1.13
N GLY A 115 3.57 -9.52 -0.38
CA GLY A 115 4.67 -10.47 -0.28
C GLY A 115 5.82 -10.05 0.66
N THR A 116 5.75 -8.88 1.29
CA THR A 116 6.84 -8.38 2.17
C THR A 116 6.81 -8.97 3.58
N LEU A 117 5.68 -9.57 3.97
CA LEU A 117 5.48 -10.11 5.32
C LEU A 117 5.89 -11.58 5.47
N VAL A 118 6.33 -12.23 4.39
CA VAL A 118 6.78 -13.63 4.40
C VAL A 118 8.20 -13.71 4.98
N ASP A 119 8.40 -14.66 5.89
CA ASP A 119 9.73 -15.03 6.35
C ASP A 119 10.35 -16.06 5.40
N PHE A 120 11.31 -15.59 4.59
CA PHE A 120 12.01 -16.45 3.62
C PHE A 120 13.14 -17.28 4.23
N SER A 121 13.46 -17.11 5.52
CA SER A 121 14.57 -17.84 6.16
C SER A 121 14.34 -19.36 6.23
N GLY A 122 13.08 -19.80 6.18
CA GLY A 122 12.71 -21.22 6.11
C GLY A 122 12.68 -21.82 4.68
N TYR A 123 12.75 -20.99 3.63
CA TYR A 123 12.63 -21.45 2.24
C TYR A 123 13.99 -21.86 1.66
N LYS A 124 14.11 -23.13 1.26
CA LYS A 124 15.30 -23.66 0.58
C LYS A 124 15.00 -23.83 -0.91
N ALA A 125 15.29 -22.78 -1.69
CA ALA A 125 15.08 -22.76 -3.14
C ALA A 125 15.73 -23.97 -3.85
N ASP A 126 16.85 -24.46 -3.33
CA ASP A 126 17.61 -25.56 -3.91
C ASP A 126 17.14 -26.96 -3.46
N SER A 127 16.09 -27.06 -2.64
CA SER A 127 15.61 -28.37 -2.18
C SER A 127 15.05 -29.19 -3.35
N PRO A 128 15.23 -30.53 -3.37
CA PRO A 128 14.81 -31.36 -4.50
C PRO A 128 13.33 -31.22 -4.85
N GLU A 129 12.49 -30.92 -3.86
CA GLU A 129 11.04 -30.75 -4.00
C GLU A 129 10.64 -29.43 -4.70
N ASN A 130 11.56 -28.46 -4.74
CA ASN A 130 11.34 -27.11 -5.28
C ASN A 130 12.03 -26.88 -6.64
N ARG A 131 12.81 -27.84 -7.13
CA ARG A 131 13.37 -27.79 -8.49
C ARG A 131 12.32 -28.30 -9.48
N ARG A 132 11.89 -27.43 -10.39
CA ARG A 132 10.99 -27.77 -11.50
C ARG A 132 11.67 -28.67 -12.52
#